data_AF-A0A7K9T5R1-F1
#
_entry.id   AF-A0A7K9T5R1-F1
#
_cell.length_a   1.000
_cell.length_b   1.000
_cell.length_c   1.000
_cell.angle_alpha   90.00
_cell.angle_beta   90.00
_cell.angle_gamma   90.00
#
_symmetry.space_group_name_H-M   'P 1'
#
loop_
_entity.id
_entity.type
_entity.pdbx_description
1 polymer ?
#
loop_
_entity_poly.entity_id
_entity_poly.type
_entity_poly.pdbx_seq_one_letter_code
_entity_poly.pdbx_strand_id
1 'polypeptide(L)'
;DNQIRFVKSALWYHGYGRPELYQLPSNGSAGSRELLLAFSWLLHRLSLLEQLLAWNRVKTGDETSVCTCEDDLPNSKKGTTEITPECGLEGRVDVRYLQWLNGRRRFQWQSLHAQHQEQCKLLYKIHLFTSGCHIDQILGHFSVTETDLVRQPENYKQLLQLLEFETVQLEAFLQWKQLEPVYWQWMETLLDYMAEEGNMYESWDVPVEKMTSCCPWADSVTGQIDRLSRDLVTLHDQLQKLVTQQKAAWCEKVR
;
A
#
# COMPACT_ATOMS: atom_id res chain seq x y z
N ASP A 1 -20.57 -10.43 7.89
CA ASP A 1 -20.96 -9.20 7.16
C ASP A 1 -19.94 -8.06 7.16
N ASN A 2 -19.48 -7.57 8.32
CA ASN A 2 -18.56 -6.40 8.35
C ASN A 2 -17.21 -6.65 7.64
N GLN A 3 -16.64 -7.85 7.76
CA GLN A 3 -15.40 -8.21 7.04
C GLN A 3 -15.59 -8.24 5.52
N ILE A 4 -16.72 -8.77 5.03
CA ILE A 4 -17.01 -8.86 3.58
C ILE A 4 -17.19 -7.47 2.99
N ARG A 5 -17.92 -6.58 3.67
CA ARG A 5 -18.04 -5.18 3.24
C ARG A 5 -16.69 -4.48 3.24
N PHE A 6 -15.85 -4.73 4.25
CA PHE A 6 -14.51 -4.18 4.29
C PHE A 6 -13.67 -4.63 3.09
N VAL A 7 -13.61 -5.94 2.81
CA VAL A 7 -12.85 -6.48 1.67
C VAL A 7 -13.34 -5.91 0.34
N LYS A 8 -14.67 -5.83 0.13
CA LYS A 8 -15.24 -5.19 -1.06
C LYS A 8 -14.81 -3.71 -1.15
N SER A 9 -14.94 -2.94 -0.07
CA SER A 9 -14.53 -1.53 -0.06
C SER A 9 -13.03 -1.34 -0.32
N ALA A 10 -12.19 -2.24 0.20
CA ALA A 10 -10.75 -2.21 -0.01
C ALA A 10 -10.39 -2.52 -1.46
N LEU A 11 -10.99 -3.56 -2.05
CA LEU A 11 -10.83 -3.88 -3.48
C LEU A 11 -11.23 -2.71 -4.38
N TRP A 12 -12.33 -2.03 -4.05
CA TRP A 12 -12.77 -0.85 -4.78
C TRP A 12 -11.79 0.31 -4.66
N TYR A 13 -11.30 0.57 -3.45
CA TYR A 13 -10.29 1.60 -3.19
C TYR A 13 -8.98 1.36 -3.94
N HIS A 14 -8.57 0.10 -4.07
CA HIS A 14 -7.38 -0.27 -4.84
C HIS A 14 -7.60 -0.27 -6.37
N GLY A 15 -8.85 -0.10 -6.83
CA GLY A 15 -9.19 0.06 -8.25
C GLY A 15 -9.68 -1.21 -8.95
N TYR A 16 -10.13 -2.23 -8.21
CA TYR A 16 -10.75 -3.41 -8.81
C TYR A 16 -12.16 -3.07 -9.34
N GLY A 17 -12.32 -3.04 -10.66
CA GLY A 17 -13.49 -2.45 -11.33
C GLY A 17 -14.64 -3.39 -11.71
N ARG A 18 -14.59 -4.70 -11.39
CA ARG A 18 -15.63 -5.64 -11.85
C ARG A 18 -16.91 -5.56 -11.00
N PRO A 19 -18.07 -5.16 -11.58
CA PRO A 19 -19.31 -4.98 -10.83
C PRO A 19 -19.87 -6.29 -10.24
N GLU A 20 -19.61 -7.43 -10.90
CA GLU A 20 -20.15 -8.74 -10.54
C GLU A 20 -19.72 -9.17 -9.12
N LEU A 21 -18.48 -8.82 -8.73
CA LEU A 21 -17.95 -9.08 -7.39
C LEU A 21 -18.71 -8.30 -6.30
N TYR A 22 -19.07 -7.05 -6.57
CA TYR A 22 -19.76 -6.21 -5.59
C TYR A 22 -21.21 -6.65 -5.38
N GLN A 23 -21.81 -7.26 -6.38
CA GLN A 23 -23.18 -7.81 -6.35
C GLN A 23 -23.27 -9.17 -5.64
N LEU A 24 -22.15 -9.84 -5.37
CA LEU A 24 -22.17 -11.16 -4.73
C LEU A 24 -22.83 -11.16 -3.32
N PRO A 25 -23.62 -12.20 -2.99
CA PRO A 25 -24.21 -12.34 -1.67
C PRO A 25 -23.14 -12.60 -0.60
N SER A 26 -23.41 -12.16 0.63
CA SER A 26 -22.48 -12.33 1.78
C SER A 26 -22.38 -13.78 2.28
N ASN A 27 -23.19 -14.69 1.73
CA ASN A 27 -23.30 -16.08 2.17
C ASN A 27 -22.22 -17.00 1.56
N GLY A 28 -21.39 -16.50 0.63
CA GLY A 28 -20.31 -17.29 0.01
C GLY A 28 -20.77 -18.47 -0.85
N SER A 29 -22.08 -18.60 -1.07
CA SER A 29 -22.71 -19.72 -1.80
C SER A 29 -22.54 -19.67 -3.31
N ALA A 30 -22.10 -18.53 -3.84
CA ALA A 30 -21.88 -18.28 -5.26
C ALA A 30 -20.76 -17.25 -5.45
N GLY A 31 -20.17 -17.22 -6.64
CA GLY A 31 -19.18 -16.22 -7.01
C GLY A 31 -17.71 -16.65 -6.89
N SER A 32 -17.44 -17.96 -6.87
CA SER A 32 -16.07 -18.49 -6.78
C SER A 32 -15.16 -17.96 -7.88
N ARG A 33 -15.71 -17.72 -9.07
CA ARG A 33 -15.00 -17.19 -10.24
C ARG A 33 -14.62 -15.73 -10.09
N GLU A 34 -15.53 -14.88 -9.64
CA GLU A 34 -15.29 -13.45 -9.40
C GLU A 34 -14.32 -13.27 -8.24
N LEU A 35 -14.44 -14.10 -7.19
CA LEU A 35 -13.48 -14.13 -6.07
C LEU A 35 -12.09 -14.53 -6.55
N LEU A 36 -11.99 -15.56 -7.39
CA LEU A 36 -10.73 -15.98 -7.98
C LEU A 36 -10.13 -14.87 -8.84
N LEU A 37 -10.90 -14.21 -9.70
CA LEU A 37 -10.43 -13.09 -10.52
C LEU A 37 -9.95 -11.90 -9.67
N ALA A 38 -10.66 -11.56 -8.59
CA ALA A 38 -10.21 -10.54 -7.66
C ALA A 38 -8.90 -10.93 -6.97
N PHE A 39 -8.77 -12.19 -6.56
CA PHE A 39 -7.55 -12.72 -5.97
C PHE A 39 -6.37 -12.69 -6.95
N SER A 40 -6.57 -13.16 -8.18
CA SER A 40 -5.57 -13.09 -9.27
C SER A 40 -5.16 -11.65 -9.55
N TRP A 41 -6.12 -10.73 -9.58
CA TRP A 41 -5.84 -9.31 -9.77
C TRP A 41 -5.00 -8.74 -8.61
N LEU A 42 -5.30 -9.10 -7.36
CA LEU A 42 -4.50 -8.71 -6.20
C LEU A 42 -3.07 -9.26 -6.26
N LEU A 43 -2.92 -10.55 -6.62
CA LEU A 43 -1.61 -11.17 -6.81
C LEU A 43 -0.77 -10.42 -7.83
N HIS A 44 -1.36 -10.09 -8.98
CA HIS A 44 -0.65 -9.41 -10.06
C HIS A 44 -0.37 -7.93 -9.78
N ARG A 45 -1.34 -7.18 -9.23
CA ARG A 45 -1.24 -5.71 -9.10
C ARG A 45 -0.56 -5.26 -7.82
N LEU A 46 -0.70 -6.00 -6.72
CA LEU A 46 -0.20 -5.58 -5.42
C LEU A 46 1.01 -6.39 -4.95
N SER A 47 1.49 -7.36 -5.74
CA SER A 47 2.56 -8.29 -5.34
C SER A 47 2.32 -8.79 -3.91
N LEU A 48 1.09 -9.25 -3.67
CA LEU A 48 0.54 -9.47 -2.33
C LEU A 48 1.38 -10.48 -1.54
N LEU A 49 1.89 -11.52 -2.20
CA LEU A 49 2.73 -12.52 -1.55
C LEU A 49 4.08 -11.95 -1.13
N GLU A 50 4.70 -11.13 -1.99
CA GLU A 50 5.94 -10.42 -1.69
C GLU A 50 5.77 -9.44 -0.52
N GLN A 51 4.63 -8.72 -0.47
CA GLN A 51 4.30 -7.84 0.66
C GLN A 51 4.10 -8.61 1.97
N LEU A 52 3.41 -9.75 1.92
CA LEU A 52 3.21 -10.61 3.09
C LEU A 52 4.53 -11.20 3.59
N LEU A 53 5.44 -11.58 2.69
CA LEU A 53 6.79 -12.03 3.07
C LEU A 53 7.60 -10.91 3.70
N ALA A 54 7.59 -9.71 3.11
CA ALA A 54 8.28 -8.55 3.67
C ALA A 54 7.76 -8.18 5.07
N TRP A 55 6.44 -8.32 5.30
CA TRP A 55 5.82 -8.09 6.59
C TRP A 55 6.22 -9.12 7.66
N ASN A 56 6.34 -10.39 7.26
CA ASN A 56 6.62 -11.49 8.18
C ASN A 56 8.12 -11.76 8.40
N ARG A 57 8.99 -11.01 7.74
CA ARG A 57 10.45 -11.14 7.84
C ARG A 57 10.93 -10.88 9.27
N VAL A 58 11.68 -11.81 9.84
CA VAL A 58 12.29 -11.64 11.16
C VAL A 58 13.46 -10.65 11.03
N LYS A 59 13.37 -9.53 11.75
CA LYS A 59 14.44 -8.54 11.80
C LYS A 59 15.52 -8.97 12.79
N THR A 60 16.54 -9.66 12.30
CA THR A 60 17.69 -10.08 13.11
C THR A 60 18.77 -9.01 13.21
N GLY A 61 18.87 -8.13 12.20
CA GLY A 61 19.85 -7.04 12.17
C GLY A 61 19.31 -5.70 12.68
N ASP A 62 20.24 -4.82 13.05
CA ASP A 62 19.92 -3.46 13.46
C ASP A 62 19.71 -2.57 12.22
N GLU A 63 18.44 -2.47 11.79
CA GLU A 63 18.06 -1.58 10.70
C GLU A 63 17.99 -0.12 11.19
N THR A 64 18.91 0.71 10.69
CA THR A 64 18.74 2.17 10.77
C THR A 64 18.07 2.63 9.47
N SER A 65 16.74 2.74 9.49
CA SER A 65 16.06 3.40 8.38
C SER A 65 16.40 4.88 8.45
N VAL A 66 17.14 5.37 7.45
CA VAL A 66 17.19 6.81 7.20
C VAL A 66 15.75 7.23 6.96
N CYS A 67 15.27 8.28 7.62
CA CYS A 67 13.94 8.83 7.39
C CYS A 67 13.90 9.51 6.00
N THR A 68 14.06 8.71 4.94
CA THR A 68 13.65 9.05 3.59
C THR A 68 12.14 8.95 3.61
N CYS A 69 11.47 10.10 3.50
CA CYS A 69 10.02 10.18 3.43
C CYS A 69 9.54 9.65 2.06
N GLU A 70 9.96 8.46 1.67
CA GLU A 70 9.51 7.77 0.47
C GLU A 70 8.36 6.83 0.86
N ASP A 71 7.40 6.74 -0.06
CA ASP A 71 5.97 6.45 0.11
C ASP A 71 5.56 5.06 0.64
N ASP A 72 6.41 4.36 1.37
CA ASP A 72 6.08 3.04 1.93
C ASP A 72 5.44 3.17 3.32
N LEU A 73 4.26 3.79 3.36
CA LEU A 73 3.38 3.76 4.53
C LEU A 73 2.47 2.52 4.47
N PRO A 74 2.73 1.44 5.22
CA PRO A 74 1.68 0.49 5.53
C PRO A 74 0.64 1.23 6.36
N ASN A 75 -0.57 1.34 5.82
CA ASN A 75 -1.72 2.04 6.39
C ASN A 75 -2.17 1.39 7.72
N SER A 76 -1.41 1.57 8.80
CA SER A 76 -1.87 1.26 10.15
C SER A 76 -2.76 2.39 10.64
N LYS A 77 -4.01 2.38 10.19
CA LYS A 77 -5.08 3.20 10.78
C LYS A 77 -5.44 2.59 12.14
N LYS A 78 -4.72 2.98 13.19
CA LYS A 78 -5.20 2.77 14.55
C LYS A 78 -6.36 3.74 14.78
N GLY A 79 -7.56 3.19 14.89
CA GLY A 79 -8.81 3.93 14.97
C GLY A 79 -8.79 4.95 16.10
N THR A 80 -9.17 6.18 15.77
CA THR A 80 -9.69 7.14 16.74
C THR A 80 -11.03 7.59 16.19
N THR A 81 -12.08 7.03 16.77
CA THR A 81 -13.45 7.53 16.69
C THR A 81 -13.49 8.95 17.22
N GLU A 82 -13.37 9.94 16.34
CA GLU A 82 -13.63 11.33 16.66
C GLU A 82 -14.67 11.88 15.69
N ILE A 83 -15.88 11.97 16.24
CA ILE A 83 -17.07 12.73 15.87
C ILE A 83 -16.86 13.64 14.65
N THR A 84 -17.41 13.21 13.51
CA THR A 84 -17.68 14.05 12.35
C THR A 84 -18.67 15.15 12.77
N PRO A 85 -18.39 16.44 12.54
CA PRO A 85 -19.46 17.43 12.47
C PRO A 85 -20.30 17.09 11.23
N GLU A 86 -21.62 17.02 11.38
CA GLU A 86 -22.56 16.87 10.27
C GLU A 86 -22.25 17.92 9.19
N CYS A 87 -21.69 17.47 8.07
CA CYS A 87 -21.32 18.31 6.95
C CYS A 87 -22.58 18.61 6.13
N GLY A 88 -23.36 19.59 6.59
CA GLY A 88 -24.21 20.39 5.73
C GLY A 88 -23.38 21.56 5.19
N LEU A 89 -23.42 21.74 3.87
CA LEU A 89 -22.86 22.82 3.05
C LEU A 89 -21.56 22.47 2.29
N GLU A 90 -21.77 22.13 1.01
CA GLU A 90 -20.96 22.51 -0.15
C GLU A 90 -19.51 22.96 0.11
N GLY A 91 -18.56 22.05 -0.15
CA GLY A 91 -17.39 22.34 -0.99
C GLY A 91 -16.38 23.39 -0.55
N ARG A 92 -16.41 23.91 0.68
CA ARG A 92 -15.39 24.86 1.17
C ARG A 92 -14.49 24.18 2.19
N VAL A 93 -13.35 23.67 1.71
CA VAL A 93 -12.31 23.15 2.60
C VAL A 93 -11.86 24.29 3.53
N ASP A 94 -12.09 24.14 4.84
CA ASP A 94 -11.69 25.15 5.81
C ASP A 94 -10.15 25.25 5.87
N VAL A 95 -9.63 26.37 5.40
CA VAL A 95 -8.19 26.66 5.36
C VAL A 95 -7.58 26.57 6.77
N ARG A 96 -8.33 26.92 7.82
CA ARG A 96 -7.85 26.84 9.21
C ARG A 96 -7.70 25.38 9.64
N TYR A 97 -8.64 24.52 9.25
CA TYR A 97 -8.56 23.09 9.51
C TYR A 97 -7.37 22.44 8.79
N LEU A 98 -7.11 22.80 7.53
CA LEU A 98 -5.92 22.35 6.81
C LEU A 98 -4.61 22.83 7.46
N GLN A 99 -4.56 24.09 7.89
CA GLN A 99 -3.41 24.63 8.61
C GLN A 99 -3.17 23.89 9.93
N TRP A 100 -4.24 23.57 10.67
CA TRP A 100 -4.16 22.76 11.88
C TRP A 100 -3.66 21.33 11.60
N LEU A 101 -4.21 20.66 10.58
CA LEU A 101 -3.75 19.33 10.17
C LEU A 101 -2.27 19.34 9.77
N ASN A 102 -1.83 20.36 9.04
CA ASN A 102 -0.43 20.52 8.65
C ASN A 102 0.46 20.74 9.88
N GLY A 103 0.05 21.62 10.81
CA GLY A 103 0.73 21.79 12.10
C GLY A 103 0.85 20.47 12.86
N ARG A 104 -0.25 19.71 12.97
CA ARG A 104 -0.27 18.39 13.62
C ARG A 104 0.69 17.40 12.95
N ARG A 105 0.71 17.33 11.62
CA ARG A 105 1.65 16.48 10.87
C ARG A 105 3.10 16.88 11.12
N ARG A 106 3.41 18.18 11.14
CA ARG A 106 4.76 18.68 11.46
C ARG A 106 5.20 18.31 12.86
N PHE A 107 4.33 18.46 13.87
CA PHE A 107 4.64 18.04 15.23
C PHE A 107 4.85 16.53 15.34
N GLN A 108 4.01 15.72 14.69
CA GLN A 108 4.19 14.26 14.63
C GLN A 108 5.52 13.89 13.99
N TRP A 109 5.89 14.54 12.89
CA TRP A 109 7.18 14.32 12.22
C TRP A 109 8.36 14.71 13.11
N GLN A 110 8.31 15.86 13.78
CA GLN A 110 9.36 16.28 14.72
C GLN A 110 9.51 15.29 15.88
N SER A 111 8.40 14.81 16.43
CA SER A 111 8.41 13.79 17.49
C SER A 111 9.02 12.48 17.00
N LEU A 112 8.64 12.02 15.80
CA LEU A 112 9.20 10.80 15.20
C LEU A 112 10.70 10.93 14.96
N HIS A 113 11.14 12.08 14.44
CA HIS A 113 12.55 12.36 14.21
C HIS A 113 13.35 12.38 15.52
N ALA A 114 12.82 13.00 16.59
CA ALA A 114 13.46 12.97 17.90
C ALA A 114 13.57 11.54 18.46
N GLN A 115 12.52 10.73 18.32
CA GLN A 115 12.55 9.31 18.72
C GLN A 115 13.59 8.53 17.93
N HIS A 116 13.69 8.76 16.61
CA HIS A 116 14.70 8.13 15.77
C HIS A 116 16.12 8.51 16.20
N GLN A 117 16.37 9.79 16.52
CA GLN A 117 17.66 10.23 17.05
C GLN A 117 18.02 9.54 18.36
N GLU A 118 17.08 9.38 19.28
CA GLU A 118 17.31 8.64 20.53
C GLU A 118 17.59 7.16 20.27
N GLN A 119 16.85 6.52 19.36
CA GLN A 119 17.12 5.13 18.95
C GLN A 119 18.54 4.98 18.40
N CYS A 120 18.98 5.88 17.50
CA CYS A 120 20.34 5.85 16.96
C CYS A 120 21.41 6.03 18.05
N LYS A 121 21.18 6.90 19.05
CA LYS A 121 22.10 7.06 20.19
C LYS A 121 22.20 5.78 21.03
N LEU A 122 21.08 5.08 21.24
CA LEU A 122 21.06 3.83 21.99
C LEU A 122 21.75 2.70 21.23
N LEU A 123 21.45 2.56 19.92
CA LEU A 123 22.12 1.60 19.05
C LEU A 123 23.64 1.82 19.03
N TYR A 124 24.07 3.07 18.84
CA TYR A 124 25.49 3.41 18.90
C TYR A 124 26.16 2.99 20.20
N LYS A 125 25.49 3.17 21.35
CA LYS A 125 26.03 2.71 22.64
C LYS A 125 26.19 1.19 22.66
N ILE A 126 25.19 0.44 22.20
CA ILE A 126 25.24 -1.03 22.15
C ILE A 126 26.42 -1.48 21.28
N HIS A 127 26.56 -0.91 20.08
CA HIS A 127 27.64 -1.25 19.15
C HIS A 127 29.02 -0.89 19.73
N LEU A 128 29.14 0.27 20.38
CA LEU A 128 30.39 0.69 21.01
C LEU A 128 30.78 -0.25 22.16
N PHE A 129 29.84 -0.64 23.01
CA PHE A 129 30.11 -1.51 24.16
C PHE A 129 30.37 -2.97 23.78
N THR A 130 29.89 -3.41 22.62
CA THR A 130 30.06 -4.79 22.12
C THR A 130 31.11 -4.89 21.02
N SER A 131 31.84 -3.82 20.76
CA SER A 131 32.91 -3.77 19.78
C SER A 131 34.01 -4.79 20.14
N GLY A 132 34.39 -5.63 19.19
CA GLY A 132 35.34 -6.73 19.32
C GLY A 132 34.75 -8.04 19.86
N CYS A 133 33.46 -8.09 20.19
CA CYS A 133 32.83 -9.30 20.75
C CYS A 133 32.26 -10.25 19.69
N HIS A 134 32.09 -9.80 18.45
CA HIS A 134 31.48 -10.58 17.36
C HIS A 134 32.50 -11.46 16.61
N ILE A 135 32.04 -12.62 16.12
CA ILE A 135 32.88 -13.60 15.41
C ILE A 135 33.31 -13.05 14.04
N ASP A 136 32.40 -12.38 13.33
CA ASP A 136 32.73 -11.68 12.09
C ASP A 136 33.49 -10.38 12.37
N GLN A 137 34.76 -10.35 11.93
CA GLN A 137 35.64 -9.18 12.04
C GLN A 137 35.16 -7.96 11.25
N ILE A 138 34.29 -8.14 10.25
CA ILE A 138 33.76 -7.06 9.41
C ILE A 138 32.72 -6.23 10.18
N LEU A 139 31.84 -6.90 10.93
CA LEU A 139 30.84 -6.24 11.77
C LEU A 139 31.48 -5.80 13.07
N GLY A 140 32.16 -6.74 13.75
CA GLY A 140 32.92 -6.45 14.95
C GLY A 140 32.10 -5.96 16.14
N HIS A 141 30.76 -5.98 16.12
CA HIS A 141 29.89 -5.62 17.24
C HIS A 141 28.65 -6.51 17.25
N PHE A 142 27.94 -6.56 18.38
CA PHE A 142 26.67 -7.30 18.47
C PHE A 142 25.48 -6.44 18.07
N SER A 143 24.50 -7.07 17.43
CA SER A 143 23.18 -6.47 17.20
C SER A 143 22.36 -6.39 18.47
N VAL A 144 21.27 -5.61 18.48
CA VAL A 144 20.35 -5.56 19.61
C VAL A 144 19.82 -6.95 19.93
N THR A 145 19.40 -7.70 18.91
CA THR A 145 18.84 -9.04 19.10
C THR A 145 19.87 -9.99 19.70
N GLU A 146 21.13 -9.94 19.25
CA GLU A 146 22.22 -10.74 19.82
C GLU A 146 22.49 -10.37 21.27
N THR A 147 22.54 -9.07 21.61
CA THR A 147 22.72 -8.65 23.00
C THR A 147 21.58 -9.09 23.92
N ASP A 148 20.35 -9.10 23.42
CA ASP A 148 19.19 -9.58 24.16
C ASP A 148 19.24 -11.10 24.36
N LEU A 149 19.70 -11.86 23.38
CA LEU A 149 19.90 -13.31 23.50
C LEU A 149 20.99 -13.66 24.52
N VAL A 150 22.09 -12.90 24.56
CA VAL A 150 23.14 -13.07 25.58
C VAL A 150 22.58 -12.79 26.98
N ARG A 151 21.70 -11.79 27.11
CA ARG A 151 21.06 -11.44 28.38
C ARG A 151 20.01 -12.46 28.82
N GLN A 152 19.24 -12.99 27.88
CA GLN A 152 18.10 -13.88 28.11
C GLN A 152 18.14 -15.06 27.12
N PRO A 153 18.84 -16.15 27.46
CA PRO A 153 19.02 -17.28 26.55
C PRO A 153 17.71 -18.04 26.26
N GLU A 154 16.68 -17.93 27.11
CA GLU A 154 15.38 -18.56 26.84
C GLU A 154 14.68 -17.98 25.61
N ASN A 155 14.97 -16.72 25.25
CA ASN A 155 14.40 -16.07 24.06
C ASN A 155 14.93 -16.70 22.76
N TYR A 156 16.04 -17.44 22.82
CA TYR A 156 16.59 -18.16 21.68
C TYR A 156 15.59 -19.16 21.08
N LYS A 157 14.83 -19.88 21.92
CA LYS A 157 13.81 -20.82 21.46
C LYS A 157 12.69 -20.13 20.68
N GLN A 158 12.27 -18.95 21.13
CA GLN A 158 11.25 -18.16 20.46
C GLN A 158 11.76 -17.62 19.11
N LEU A 159 13.00 -17.13 19.08
CA LEU A 159 13.62 -16.67 17.84
C LEU A 159 13.75 -17.81 16.82
N LEU A 160 14.19 -19.00 17.26
CA LEU A 160 14.26 -20.17 16.40
C LEU A 160 12.90 -20.53 15.81
N GLN A 161 11.84 -20.55 16.61
CA GLN A 161 10.48 -20.83 16.13
C GLN A 161 10.02 -19.82 15.07
N LEU A 162 10.36 -18.54 15.24
CA LEU A 162 10.05 -17.50 14.26
C LEU A 162 10.84 -17.70 12.96
N LEU A 163 12.12 -18.04 13.04
CA LEU A 163 12.96 -18.31 11.87
C LEU A 163 12.54 -19.59 11.13
N GLU A 164 12.15 -20.63 11.86
CA GLU A 164 11.60 -21.86 11.29
C GLU A 164 10.29 -21.56 10.55
N PHE A 165 9.41 -20.77 11.15
CA PHE A 165 8.17 -20.33 10.50
C PHE A 165 8.46 -19.49 9.24
N GLU A 166 9.38 -18.54 9.30
CA GLU A 166 9.79 -17.75 8.13
C GLU A 166 10.36 -18.64 7.02
N THR A 167 11.19 -19.63 7.37
CA THR A 167 11.78 -20.57 6.42
C THR A 167 10.70 -21.39 5.71
N VAL A 168 9.73 -21.94 6.46
CA VAL A 168 8.60 -22.69 5.88
C VAL A 168 7.79 -21.80 4.93
N GLN A 169 7.57 -20.53 5.28
CA GLN A 169 6.83 -19.60 4.43
C GLN A 169 7.60 -19.23 3.16
N LEU A 170 8.92 -19.05 3.25
CA LEU A 170 9.79 -18.82 2.10
C LEU A 170 9.83 -20.04 1.17
N GLU A 171 9.91 -21.25 1.72
CA GLU A 171 9.85 -22.50 0.95
C GLU A 171 8.52 -22.63 0.21
N ALA A 172 7.39 -22.38 0.90
CA ALA A 172 6.07 -22.41 0.30
C ALA A 172 5.93 -21.35 -0.83
N PHE A 173 6.52 -20.17 -0.64
CA PHE A 173 6.57 -19.16 -1.67
C PHE A 173 7.41 -19.59 -2.88
N LEU A 174 8.58 -20.22 -2.67
CA LEU A 174 9.40 -20.74 -3.76
C LEU A 174 8.66 -21.83 -4.55
N GLN A 175 7.95 -22.73 -3.85
CA GLN A 175 7.10 -23.73 -4.50
C GLN A 175 5.98 -23.07 -5.32
N TRP A 176 5.33 -22.04 -4.77
CA TRP A 176 4.34 -21.26 -5.51
C TRP A 176 4.95 -20.60 -6.75
N LYS A 177 6.12 -19.98 -6.64
CA LYS A 177 6.81 -19.35 -7.77
C LYS A 177 7.15 -20.32 -8.90
N GLN A 178 7.42 -21.58 -8.59
CA GLN A 178 7.59 -22.62 -9.62
C GLN A 178 6.29 -22.93 -10.37
N LEU A 179 5.14 -22.86 -9.68
CA LEU A 179 3.81 -23.15 -10.22
C LEU A 179 3.08 -21.92 -10.79
N GLU A 180 3.58 -20.72 -10.51
CA GLU A 180 3.06 -19.45 -11.00
C GLU A 180 2.74 -19.44 -12.51
N PRO A 181 3.61 -19.92 -13.43
CA PRO A 181 3.27 -19.95 -14.86
C PRO A 181 2.08 -20.87 -15.17
N VAL A 182 1.96 -22.00 -14.48
CA VAL A 182 0.84 -22.94 -14.67
C VAL A 182 -0.47 -22.29 -14.20
N TYR A 183 -0.41 -21.58 -13.07
CA TYR A 183 -1.55 -20.81 -12.57
C TYR A 183 -2.01 -19.75 -13.57
N TRP A 184 -1.08 -18.97 -14.14
CA TRP A 184 -1.44 -17.94 -15.10
C TRP A 184 -1.99 -18.50 -16.41
N GLN A 185 -1.43 -19.60 -16.92
CA GLN A 185 -1.99 -20.32 -18.06
C GLN A 185 -3.42 -20.78 -17.78
N TRP A 186 -3.68 -21.32 -16.59
CA TRP A 186 -5.03 -21.70 -16.20
C TRP A 186 -5.96 -20.48 -16.10
N MET A 187 -5.49 -19.35 -15.57
CA MET A 187 -6.27 -18.12 -15.54
C MET A 187 -6.62 -17.61 -16.95
N GLU A 188 -5.70 -17.70 -17.91
CA GLU A 188 -5.99 -17.39 -19.32
C GLU A 188 -7.10 -18.29 -19.87
N THR A 189 -7.03 -19.61 -19.66
CA THR A 189 -8.10 -20.52 -20.10
C THR A 189 -9.46 -20.23 -19.44
N LEU A 190 -9.46 -19.79 -18.17
CA LEU A 190 -10.68 -19.35 -17.52
C LEU A 190 -11.24 -18.09 -18.17
N LEU A 191 -10.39 -17.11 -18.51
CA LEU A 191 -10.79 -15.88 -19.21
C LEU A 191 -11.36 -16.20 -20.59
N ASP A 192 -10.74 -17.12 -21.34
CA ASP A 192 -11.21 -17.57 -22.65
C ASP A 192 -12.58 -18.24 -22.56
N TYR A 193 -12.77 -19.13 -21.58
CA TYR A 193 -14.09 -19.72 -21.30
C TYR A 193 -15.16 -18.65 -20.99
N MET A 194 -14.78 -17.56 -20.31
CA MET A 194 -15.70 -16.45 -20.05
C MET A 194 -16.11 -15.72 -21.33
N ALA A 195 -15.17 -15.51 -22.24
CA ALA A 195 -15.43 -14.83 -23.49
C ALA A 195 -16.32 -15.67 -24.40
N GLU A 196 -16.15 -17.00 -24.40
CA GLU A 196 -16.97 -17.94 -25.15
C GLU A 196 -18.39 -18.08 -24.59
N GLU A 197 -18.55 -18.20 -23.27
CA GLU A 197 -19.86 -18.12 -22.62
C GLU A 197 -20.54 -16.79 -22.98
N GLY A 198 -19.75 -15.71 -22.92
CA GLY A 198 -19.99 -14.38 -23.47
C GLY A 198 -20.81 -14.37 -24.75
N ASN A 199 -20.17 -14.93 -25.76
CA ASN A 199 -20.66 -14.93 -27.14
C ASN A 199 -21.85 -15.90 -27.34
N MET A 200 -22.00 -16.92 -26.48
CA MET A 200 -23.09 -17.88 -26.61
C MET A 200 -24.44 -17.31 -26.16
N TYR A 201 -24.47 -16.40 -25.18
CA TYR A 201 -25.70 -15.71 -24.76
C TYR A 201 -26.03 -14.46 -25.58
N GLU A 202 -25.06 -13.86 -26.29
CA GLU A 202 -25.33 -12.78 -27.26
C GLU A 202 -26.04 -13.27 -28.54
N SER A 203 -26.08 -14.59 -28.78
CA SER A 203 -26.78 -15.19 -29.94
C SER A 203 -28.31 -15.29 -29.80
N TRP A 204 -28.85 -15.02 -28.62
CA TRP A 204 -30.29 -14.90 -28.40
C TRP A 204 -30.64 -13.41 -28.27
N ASP A 205 -30.93 -12.80 -29.41
CA ASP A 205 -31.41 -11.42 -29.53
C ASP A 205 -32.58 -11.15 -28.57
N VAL A 206 -32.28 -10.47 -27.47
CA VAL A 206 -33.25 -9.66 -26.72
C VAL A 206 -32.81 -8.21 -26.91
N PRO A 207 -33.71 -7.29 -27.28
CA PRO A 207 -33.31 -5.93 -27.59
C PRO A 207 -32.61 -5.30 -26.39
N VAL A 208 -31.35 -4.95 -26.59
CA VAL A 208 -30.56 -4.12 -25.68
C VAL A 208 -31.24 -2.74 -25.63
N GLU A 209 -32.21 -2.58 -24.73
CA GLU A 209 -32.46 -1.27 -24.16
C GLU A 209 -31.14 -0.82 -23.53
N LYS A 210 -30.57 0.24 -24.10
CA LYS A 210 -29.46 0.99 -23.51
C LYS A 210 -29.83 1.33 -22.06
N MET A 211 -29.40 0.50 -21.12
CA MET A 211 -29.43 0.76 -19.69
C MET A 211 -28.31 1.77 -19.38
N THR A 212 -28.46 2.98 -19.90
CA THR A 212 -27.68 4.15 -19.50
C THR A 212 -28.25 4.64 -18.17
N SER A 213 -28.07 3.86 -17.10
CA SER A 213 -28.39 4.34 -15.74
C SER A 213 -27.54 3.62 -14.68
N CYS A 214 -26.22 3.71 -14.81
CA CYS A 214 -25.36 3.46 -13.66
C CYS A 214 -24.97 4.80 -13.05
N CYS A 215 -25.78 5.26 -12.08
CA CYS A 215 -25.48 6.30 -11.11
C CYS A 215 -25.02 7.70 -11.63
N PRO A 216 -25.87 8.75 -11.53
CA PRO A 216 -25.53 10.13 -11.95
C PRO A 216 -24.27 10.71 -11.28
N TRP A 217 -23.86 10.17 -10.13
CA TRP A 217 -22.68 10.63 -9.40
C TRP A 217 -21.36 10.17 -10.04
N ALA A 218 -21.34 9.04 -10.77
CA ALA A 218 -20.12 8.50 -11.39
C ALA A 218 -19.67 9.34 -12.59
N ASP A 219 -20.62 9.78 -13.42
CA ASP A 219 -20.36 10.71 -14.54
C ASP A 219 -19.92 12.09 -14.01
N SER A 220 -20.52 12.55 -12.90
CA SER A 220 -20.13 13.76 -12.19
C SER A 220 -18.69 13.69 -11.66
N VAL A 221 -18.29 12.57 -11.04
CA VAL A 221 -16.95 12.39 -10.48
C VAL A 221 -15.90 12.31 -11.58
N THR A 222 -16.18 11.58 -12.67
CA THR A 222 -15.28 11.51 -13.83
C THR A 222 -15.07 12.89 -14.46
N GLY A 223 -16.15 13.67 -14.64
CA GLY A 223 -16.06 15.04 -15.14
C GLY A 223 -15.31 16.00 -14.22
N GLN A 224 -15.40 15.81 -12.89
CA GLN A 224 -14.63 16.58 -11.91
C GLN A 224 -13.14 16.25 -11.96
N ILE A 225 -12.79 14.96 -12.11
CA ILE A 225 -11.40 14.51 -12.25
C ILE A 225 -10.78 15.07 -13.54
N ASP A 226 -11.50 15.04 -14.66
CA ASP A 226 -11.02 15.61 -15.93
C ASP A 226 -10.85 17.13 -15.86
N ARG A 227 -11.68 17.82 -15.09
CA ARG A 227 -11.54 19.25 -14.84
C ARG A 227 -10.31 19.56 -13.99
N LEU A 228 -10.14 18.86 -12.87
CA LEU A 228 -8.97 19.01 -11.99
C LEU A 228 -7.66 18.67 -12.70
N SER A 229 -7.68 17.66 -13.56
CA SER A 229 -6.52 17.27 -14.37
C SER A 229 -6.11 18.38 -15.34
N ARG A 230 -7.09 19.01 -16.01
CA ARG A 230 -6.82 20.17 -16.87
C ARG A 230 -6.31 21.37 -16.08
N ASP A 231 -6.91 21.66 -14.93
CA ASP A 231 -6.48 22.76 -14.07
C ASP A 231 -5.04 22.56 -13.57
N LEU A 232 -4.66 21.34 -13.17
CA LEU A 232 -3.29 21.00 -12.79
C LEU A 232 -2.29 21.19 -13.94
N VAL A 233 -2.63 20.76 -15.15
CA VAL A 233 -1.78 20.97 -16.34
C VAL A 233 -1.60 22.46 -16.62
N THR A 234 -2.67 23.27 -16.49
CA THR A 234 -2.57 24.72 -16.70
C THR A 234 -1.69 25.39 -15.65
N LEU A 235 -1.78 24.95 -14.39
CA LEU A 235 -1.00 25.49 -13.28
C LEU A 235 0.47 25.10 -13.42
N HIS A 236 0.76 23.89 -13.89
CA HIS A 236 2.11 23.45 -14.23
C HIS A 236 2.73 24.33 -15.32
N ASP A 237 2.03 24.59 -16.42
CA ASP A 237 2.51 25.47 -17.50
C ASP A 237 2.75 26.91 -17.03
N GLN A 238 1.87 27.44 -16.17
CA GLN A 238 2.05 28.76 -15.57
C GLN A 238 3.28 28.83 -14.67
N LEU A 239 3.50 27.83 -13.81
CA LEU A 239 4.68 27.76 -12.97
C LEU A 239 5.95 27.62 -13.81
N GLN A 240 5.91 26.83 -14.87
CA GLN A 240 7.05 26.65 -15.77
C GLN A 240 7.40 27.95 -16.50
N LYS A 241 6.41 28.75 -16.91
CA LYS A 241 6.60 30.09 -17.46
C LYS A 241 7.18 31.08 -16.45
N LEU A 242 6.72 31.06 -15.20
CA LEU A 242 7.28 31.92 -14.15
C LEU A 242 8.73 31.53 -13.83
N VAL A 243 9.03 30.24 -13.76
CA VAL A 243 10.39 29.74 -13.52
C VAL A 243 11.33 30.11 -14.67
N THR A 244 10.89 30.04 -15.93
CA THR A 244 11.72 30.44 -17.08
C THR A 244 11.96 31.95 -17.11
N GLN A 245 10.94 32.77 -16.79
CA GLN A 245 11.10 34.22 -16.64
C GLN A 245 12.05 34.59 -15.51
N GLN A 246 11.93 33.92 -14.35
CA GLN A 246 12.79 34.17 -13.20
C GLN A 246 14.24 33.75 -13.50
N LYS A 247 14.45 32.64 -14.20
CA LYS A 247 15.76 32.19 -14.67
C LYS A 247 16.37 33.19 -15.67
N ALA A 248 15.60 33.70 -16.63
CA ALA A 248 16.06 34.70 -17.59
C ALA A 248 16.46 36.02 -16.91
N ALA A 249 15.64 36.52 -15.98
CA ALA A 249 15.94 37.71 -15.18
C ALA A 249 17.18 37.53 -14.28
N TRP A 250 17.45 36.30 -13.84
CA TRP A 250 18.67 35.96 -13.11
C TRP A 250 19.90 35.95 -14.02
N CYS A 251 19.80 35.38 -15.23
CA CYS A 251 20.89 35.37 -16.20
C CYS A 251 21.30 36.78 -16.67
N GLU A 252 20.36 37.73 -16.73
CA GLU A 252 20.68 39.13 -17.03
C GLU A 252 21.39 39.87 -15.88
N LYS A 253 21.16 39.47 -14.63
CA LYS A 253 21.84 40.06 -13.45
C LYS A 253 23.25 39.52 -13.20
N VAL A 254 23.64 38.43 -13.88
CA VAL A 254 24.94 37.77 -13.74
C VAL A 254 25.90 38.12 -14.90
N ARG A 255 25.47 38.97 -15.84
CA ARG A 255 26.35 39.68 -16.79
C ARG A 255 26.73 41.05 -16.26
#